data_AF-A0A4D4JMP7-F1
#
_entry.id   AF-A0A4D4JMP7-F1
#
_cell.length_a   1.000
_cell.length_b   1.000
_cell.length_c   1.000
_cell.angle_alpha   90.00
_cell.angle_beta   90.00
_cell.angle_gamma   90.00
#
_symmetry.space_group_name_H-M   'P 1'
#
loop_
_entity.id
_entity.type
_entity.pdbx_description
1 polymer ?
#
loop_
_entity_poly.entity_id
_entity_poly.type
_entity_poly.pdbx_seq_one_letter_code
_entity_poly.pdbx_strand_id
1 'polypeptide(L)'
;MQLEPLDTHLWHATHAFKANSLPITTRMTVVRLPGRKLLIHSPIPMPPGSALLRQVQDLGSVAFIVAPNKMHHLFLAPCAQAFPGAVVYGPQGLAQKRRDLAATLRALPAGDLPEWLPELEHFAFEGIPAGNESVWFHRPSATLIVTDLLQWMAGDLPWPTRAYATLTGVRGKLAVPLTVRALVRDRAAAARSAERLLRWPFTRVVVAHNCVIDTDAHAQVARALAVF
;
A
#
# COMPACT_ATOMS: atom_id res chain seq x y z
N MET A 1 12.09 -10.20 -10.50
CA MET A 1 11.74 -9.34 -9.35
C MET A 1 12.44 -9.93 -8.13
N GLN A 2 13.07 -9.09 -7.32
CA GLN A 2 13.74 -9.50 -6.08
C GLN A 2 13.04 -8.83 -4.90
N LEU A 3 13.08 -9.51 -3.75
CA LEU A 3 12.64 -8.98 -2.48
C LEU A 3 13.79 -8.21 -1.82
N GLU A 4 13.58 -6.94 -1.51
CA GLU A 4 14.58 -6.01 -0.98
C GLU A 4 14.22 -5.61 0.45
N PRO A 5 15.15 -5.65 1.41
CA PRO A 5 14.89 -5.20 2.78
C PRO A 5 14.77 -3.66 2.85
N LEU A 6 13.74 -3.17 3.54
CA LEU A 6 13.67 -1.76 3.99
C LEU A 6 14.24 -1.60 5.38
N ASP A 7 14.04 -2.62 6.21
CA ASP A 7 14.45 -2.66 7.61
C ASP A 7 14.42 -4.10 8.13
N THR A 8 14.71 -4.27 9.41
CA THR A 8 14.40 -5.50 10.14
C THR A 8 12.90 -5.74 10.07
N HIS A 9 12.51 -6.93 9.60
CA HIS A 9 11.11 -7.38 9.52
C HIS A 9 10.25 -6.66 8.47
N LEU A 10 10.85 -5.85 7.60
CA LEU A 10 10.15 -5.12 6.55
C LEU A 10 10.87 -5.24 5.21
N TRP A 11 10.18 -5.74 4.19
CA TRP A 11 10.70 -5.88 2.84
C TRP A 11 9.74 -5.31 1.81
N HIS A 12 10.24 -5.07 0.60
CA HIS A 12 9.40 -4.72 -0.53
C HIS A 12 9.88 -5.38 -1.82
N ALA A 13 9.01 -5.40 -2.82
CA ALA A 13 9.37 -5.72 -4.19
C ALA A 13 8.52 -4.88 -5.13
N THR A 14 9.06 -4.52 -6.29
CA THR A 14 8.35 -3.70 -7.29
C THR A 14 8.03 -4.50 -8.55
N HIS A 15 6.91 -4.17 -9.19
CA HIS A 15 6.50 -4.73 -10.47
C HIS A 15 6.09 -3.60 -11.44
N ALA A 16 6.64 -3.60 -12.64
CA ALA A 16 6.22 -2.70 -13.71
C ALA A 16 5.12 -3.36 -14.55
N PHE A 17 4.03 -2.62 -14.79
CA PHE A 17 2.91 -3.06 -15.61
C PHE A 17 2.23 -1.87 -16.29
N LYS A 18 1.16 -2.13 -17.05
CA LYS A 18 0.32 -1.09 -17.63
C LYS A 18 -1.04 -1.05 -16.94
N ALA A 19 -1.35 0.04 -16.25
CA ALA A 19 -2.68 0.31 -15.71
C ALA A 19 -3.45 1.16 -16.73
N ASN A 20 -4.47 0.59 -17.40
CA ASN A 20 -5.20 1.28 -18.48
C ASN A 20 -4.25 1.90 -19.53
N SER A 21 -3.29 1.11 -20.01
CA SER A 21 -2.22 1.51 -20.95
C SER A 21 -1.18 2.51 -20.41
N LEU A 22 -1.33 3.05 -19.21
CA LEU A 22 -0.33 3.87 -18.54
C LEU A 22 0.79 2.97 -17.97
N PRO A 23 2.04 3.08 -18.43
CA PRO A 23 3.16 2.36 -17.82
C PRO A 23 3.37 2.87 -16.39
N ILE A 24 3.34 1.98 -15.41
CA ILE A 24 3.52 2.36 -14.00
C ILE A 24 4.24 1.23 -13.26
N THR A 25 4.80 1.56 -12.10
CA THR A 25 5.30 0.57 -11.14
C THR A 25 4.31 0.44 -10.00
N THR A 26 4.13 -0.76 -9.45
CA THR A 26 3.46 -0.96 -8.16
C THR A 26 4.45 -1.64 -7.20
N ARG A 27 4.18 -1.56 -5.90
CA ARG A 27 5.03 -2.08 -4.83
C ARG A 27 4.22 -2.96 -3.91
N MET A 28 4.73 -4.16 -3.70
CA MET A 28 4.32 -5.03 -2.61
C MET A 28 5.22 -4.77 -1.41
N THR A 29 4.62 -4.72 -0.22
CA THR A 29 5.36 -4.68 1.05
C THR A 29 5.08 -5.96 1.82
N VAL A 30 6.12 -6.56 2.40
CA VAL A 30 6.03 -7.77 3.22
C VAL A 30 6.47 -7.41 4.64
N VAL A 31 5.61 -7.64 5.61
CA VAL A 31 5.86 -7.37 7.03
C VAL A 31 5.94 -8.70 7.76
N ARG A 32 6.98 -8.91 8.57
CA ARG A 32 7.02 -10.02 9.51
C ARG A 32 6.36 -9.61 10.83
N LEU A 33 5.39 -10.41 11.23
CA LEU A 33 4.59 -10.28 12.45
C LEU A 33 5.08 -11.28 13.53
N PRO A 34 4.53 -11.22 14.75
CA PRO A 34 4.85 -12.19 15.79
C PRO A 34 4.66 -13.64 15.35
N GLY A 35 5.49 -14.54 15.90
CA GLY A 35 5.44 -15.96 15.55
C GLY A 35 5.93 -16.28 14.12
N ARG A 36 6.72 -15.38 13.50
CA ARG A 36 7.26 -15.54 12.13
C ARG A 36 6.17 -15.64 11.05
N LYS A 37 4.96 -15.16 11.34
CA LYS A 37 3.90 -14.95 10.35
C LYS A 37 4.27 -13.76 9.45
N LEU A 38 3.81 -13.78 8.20
CA LEU A 38 3.99 -12.69 7.26
C LEU A 38 2.63 -12.09 6.86
N LEU A 39 2.62 -10.78 6.69
CA LEU A 39 1.56 -10.04 6.02
C LEU A 39 2.10 -9.49 4.69
N ILE A 40 1.36 -9.76 3.61
CA ILE A 40 1.62 -9.19 2.29
C ILE A 40 0.63 -8.06 2.04
N HIS A 41 1.14 -6.85 1.85
CA HIS A 41 0.37 -5.66 1.53
C HIS A 41 0.56 -5.26 0.06
N SER A 42 -0.54 -5.04 -0.66
CA SER A 42 -0.55 -4.67 -2.08
C SER A 42 0.24 -5.66 -2.97
N PRO A 43 -0.20 -6.93 -3.07
CA PRO A 43 0.57 -7.97 -3.73
C PRO A 43 0.90 -7.65 -5.19
N ILE A 44 2.03 -8.16 -5.66
CA ILE A 44 2.46 -8.15 -7.06
C ILE A 44 2.52 -9.59 -7.61
N PRO A 45 2.68 -9.80 -8.93
CA PRO A 45 2.77 -11.15 -9.48
C PRO A 45 3.93 -11.94 -8.87
N MET A 46 3.61 -13.14 -8.37
CA MET A 46 4.58 -14.12 -7.90
C MET A 46 4.28 -15.46 -8.59
N PRO A 47 4.64 -15.61 -9.88
CA PRO A 47 4.36 -16.85 -10.61
C PRO A 47 5.00 -18.07 -9.91
N PRO A 48 4.39 -19.26 -10.05
CA PRO A 48 4.98 -20.50 -9.54
C PRO A 48 6.45 -20.65 -9.96
N GLY A 49 7.30 -21.03 -9.00
CA GLY A 49 8.74 -21.23 -9.24
C GLY A 49 9.59 -19.95 -9.33
N SER A 50 8.99 -18.76 -9.33
CA SER A 50 9.73 -17.49 -9.39
C SER A 50 10.61 -17.27 -8.15
N ALA A 51 11.73 -16.55 -8.34
CA ALA A 51 12.64 -16.21 -7.24
C ALA A 51 11.93 -15.42 -6.12
N LEU A 52 11.07 -14.46 -6.47
CA LEU A 52 10.32 -13.66 -5.50
C LEU A 52 9.40 -14.54 -4.63
N LEU A 53 8.70 -15.51 -5.22
CA LEU A 53 7.85 -16.44 -4.47
C LEU A 53 8.68 -17.24 -3.44
N ARG A 54 9.82 -17.79 -3.86
CA ARG A 54 10.73 -18.53 -2.99
C ARG A 54 11.26 -17.66 -1.86
N GLN A 55 11.73 -16.45 -2.18
CA GLN A 55 12.20 -15.48 -1.19
C GLN A 55 11.14 -15.17 -0.12
N VAL A 56 9.88 -14.99 -0.51
CA VAL A 56 8.78 -14.77 0.45
C VAL A 56 8.52 -16.02 1.31
N GLN A 57 8.54 -17.21 0.72
CA GLN A 57 8.37 -18.48 1.45
C GLN A 57 9.50 -18.73 2.46
N ASP A 58 10.74 -18.39 2.11
CA ASP A 58 11.90 -18.54 2.98
C ASP A 58 11.86 -17.59 4.18
N LEU A 59 11.17 -16.44 4.05
CA LEU A 59 10.99 -15.53 5.18
C LEU A 59 10.08 -16.12 6.26
N GLY A 60 9.04 -16.88 5.92
CA GLY A 60 8.08 -17.40 6.91
C GLY A 60 6.72 -17.76 6.31
N SER A 61 5.76 -18.03 7.20
CA SER A 61 4.42 -18.42 6.79
C SER A 61 3.56 -17.19 6.48
N VAL A 62 3.12 -17.05 5.23
CA VAL A 62 2.17 -15.99 4.84
C VAL A 62 0.81 -16.28 5.47
N ALA A 63 0.46 -15.49 6.49
CA ALA A 63 -0.79 -15.61 7.23
C ALA A 63 -1.86 -14.63 6.73
N PHE A 64 -1.43 -13.48 6.18
CA PHE A 64 -2.33 -12.41 5.75
C PHE A 64 -1.94 -11.84 4.40
N ILE A 65 -2.95 -11.57 3.57
CA ILE A 65 -2.81 -10.84 2.31
C ILE A 65 -3.82 -9.70 2.32
N VAL A 66 -3.36 -8.48 2.05
CA VAL A 66 -4.16 -7.27 2.13
C VAL A 66 -4.20 -6.56 0.77
N ALA A 67 -5.40 -6.36 0.25
CA ALA A 67 -5.64 -5.31 -0.73
C ALA A 67 -5.76 -3.97 0.02
N PRO A 68 -4.91 -2.97 -0.27
CA PRO A 68 -4.85 -1.74 0.52
C PRO A 68 -6.05 -0.83 0.27
N ASN A 69 -6.60 -0.88 -0.95
CA ASN A 69 -7.67 -0.01 -1.43
C ASN A 69 -8.43 -0.68 -2.59
N LYS A 70 -9.43 0.01 -3.15
CA LYS A 70 -10.25 -0.53 -4.26
C LYS A 70 -9.60 -0.44 -5.64
N MET A 71 -8.32 -0.08 -5.73
CA MET A 71 -7.55 0.08 -6.98
C MET A 71 -6.36 -0.90 -7.06
N HIS A 72 -5.64 -1.15 -5.97
CA HIS A 72 -4.48 -2.08 -5.90
C HIS A 72 -4.90 -3.50 -5.49
N HIS A 73 -5.79 -4.11 -6.28
CA HIS A 73 -6.29 -5.47 -6.01
C HIS A 73 -6.05 -6.44 -7.18
N LEU A 74 -5.39 -5.98 -8.26
CA LEU A 74 -5.23 -6.74 -9.50
C LEU A 74 -4.59 -8.12 -9.26
N PHE A 75 -3.54 -8.17 -8.43
CA PHE A 75 -2.78 -9.38 -8.18
C PHE A 75 -3.20 -10.12 -6.89
N LEU A 76 -4.35 -9.74 -6.32
CA LEU A 76 -4.85 -10.36 -5.09
C LEU A 76 -5.22 -11.84 -5.29
N ALA A 77 -5.91 -12.16 -6.38
CA ALA A 77 -6.29 -13.54 -6.71
C ALA A 77 -5.10 -14.49 -6.89
N PRO A 78 -4.10 -14.20 -7.76
CA PRO A 78 -2.94 -15.07 -7.91
C PRO A 78 -2.11 -15.15 -6.62
N CYS A 79 -2.04 -14.08 -5.82
CA CYS A 79 -1.36 -14.13 -4.53
C CYS A 79 -2.08 -15.06 -3.53
N ALA A 80 -3.41 -15.00 -3.46
CA ALA A 80 -4.20 -15.89 -2.61
C ALA A 80 -4.07 -17.37 -3.04
N GLN A 81 -3.99 -17.64 -4.35
CA GLN A 81 -3.73 -18.97 -4.87
C GLN A 81 -2.33 -19.49 -4.50
N ALA A 82 -1.32 -18.62 -4.47
CA ALA A 82 0.03 -18.98 -4.04
C ALA A 82 0.14 -19.29 -2.54
N PHE A 83 -0.78 -18.75 -1.72
CA PHE A 83 -0.81 -18.93 -0.27
C PHE A 83 -2.23 -19.28 0.22
N PRO A 84 -2.73 -20.49 -0.05
CA PRO A 84 -4.14 -20.85 0.21
C PRO A 84 -4.53 -20.85 1.70
N GLY A 85 -3.56 -20.90 2.61
CA GLY A 85 -3.79 -20.79 4.06
C GLY A 85 -3.88 -19.36 4.59
N ALA A 86 -3.59 -18.35 3.76
CA ALA A 86 -3.61 -16.95 4.18
C ALA A 86 -5.02 -16.38 4.22
N VAL A 87 -5.31 -15.56 5.23
CA VAL A 87 -6.53 -14.76 5.27
C VAL A 87 -6.39 -13.58 4.33
N VAL A 88 -7.34 -13.41 3.42
CA VAL A 88 -7.34 -12.32 2.43
C VAL A 88 -8.26 -11.21 2.90
N TYR A 89 -7.71 -10.05 3.20
CA TYR A 89 -8.45 -8.85 3.56
C TYR A 89 -8.54 -7.87 2.39
N GLY A 90 -9.64 -7.12 2.35
CA GLY A 90 -9.80 -5.98 1.47
C GLY A 90 -10.72 -4.92 2.06
N PRO A 91 -10.70 -3.69 1.52
CA PRO A 91 -11.55 -2.61 2.01
C PRO A 91 -13.02 -2.91 1.74
N GLN A 92 -13.89 -2.30 2.54
CA GLN A 92 -15.33 -2.32 2.28
C GLN A 92 -15.62 -1.85 0.85
N GLY A 93 -16.46 -2.57 0.13
CA GLY A 93 -16.76 -2.30 -1.27
C GLY A 93 -15.96 -3.14 -2.29
N LEU A 94 -14.85 -3.79 -1.87
CA LEU A 94 -14.01 -4.53 -2.81
C LEU A 94 -14.70 -5.81 -3.31
N ALA A 95 -15.41 -6.55 -2.46
CA ALA A 95 -16.09 -7.79 -2.84
C ALA A 95 -17.17 -7.56 -3.92
N GLN A 96 -17.81 -6.39 -3.95
CA GLN A 96 -18.76 -6.03 -5.03
C GLN A 96 -18.04 -5.84 -6.37
N LYS A 97 -16.83 -5.27 -6.36
CA LYS A 97 -15.99 -5.03 -7.56
C LYS A 97 -15.27 -6.30 -8.03
N ARG A 98 -14.88 -7.18 -7.12
CA ARG A 98 -14.19 -8.45 -7.37
C ARG A 98 -15.06 -9.64 -6.96
N ARG A 99 -16.12 -9.86 -7.73
CA ARG A 99 -17.06 -10.98 -7.53
C ARG A 99 -16.36 -12.34 -7.57
N ASP A 100 -15.28 -12.45 -8.35
CA ASP A 100 -14.41 -13.61 -8.43
C ASP A 100 -13.67 -13.92 -7.12
N LEU A 101 -13.52 -12.94 -6.22
CA LEU A 101 -12.89 -13.09 -4.90
C LEU A 101 -13.86 -12.92 -3.73
N ALA A 102 -15.17 -12.76 -4.00
CA ALA A 102 -16.13 -12.41 -2.96
C ALA A 102 -16.23 -13.45 -1.84
N ALA A 103 -16.03 -14.74 -2.15
CA ALA A 103 -16.03 -15.83 -1.15
C ALA A 103 -14.73 -15.90 -0.32
N THR A 104 -13.63 -15.37 -0.84
CA THR A 104 -12.30 -15.40 -0.20
C THR A 104 -12.04 -14.13 0.61
N LEU A 105 -12.57 -12.99 0.16
CA LEU A 105 -12.35 -11.68 0.75
C LEU A 105 -13.06 -11.52 2.09
N ARG A 106 -12.29 -11.22 3.13
CA ARG A 106 -12.81 -10.70 4.39
C ARG A 106 -12.73 -9.17 4.38
N ALA A 107 -13.71 -8.52 5.01
CA ALA A 107 -13.61 -7.09 5.25
C ALA A 107 -12.40 -6.81 6.15
N LEU A 108 -11.58 -5.84 5.77
CA LEU A 108 -10.47 -5.38 6.59
C LEU A 108 -11.03 -4.84 7.92
N PRO A 109 -10.62 -5.37 9.09
CA PRO A 109 -11.12 -4.89 10.37
C PRO A 109 -10.77 -3.42 10.61
N ALA A 110 -11.68 -2.72 11.28
CA ALA A 110 -11.44 -1.36 11.73
C ALA A 110 -10.61 -1.40 13.03
N GLY A 111 -9.44 -0.78 13.00
CA GLY A 111 -8.54 -0.70 14.16
C GLY A 111 -7.60 -1.89 14.32
N ASP A 112 -6.82 -1.86 15.39
CA ASP A 112 -5.68 -2.75 15.58
C ASP A 112 -6.12 -4.21 15.79
N LEU A 113 -5.36 -5.14 15.20
CA LEU A 113 -5.54 -6.57 15.41
C LEU A 113 -4.45 -7.11 16.34
N PRO A 114 -4.79 -7.88 17.38
CA PRO A 114 -3.79 -8.49 18.26
C PRO A 114 -2.75 -9.35 17.53
N GLU A 115 -3.10 -9.95 16.39
CA GLU A 115 -2.17 -10.74 15.58
C GLU A 115 -1.12 -9.89 14.83
N TRP A 116 -1.36 -8.58 14.70
CA TRP A 116 -0.49 -7.66 13.98
C TRP A 116 0.32 -6.76 14.91
N LEU A 117 -0.16 -6.59 16.15
CA LEU A 117 0.53 -5.84 17.18
C LEU A 117 1.63 -6.67 17.87
N PRO A 118 2.69 -6.00 18.37
CA PRO A 118 2.94 -4.56 18.32
C PRO A 118 3.52 -4.02 16.99
N GLU A 119 3.80 -4.87 16.01
CA GLU A 119 4.61 -4.55 14.84
C GLU A 119 3.92 -3.59 13.88
N LEU A 120 2.62 -3.77 13.67
CA LEU A 120 1.89 -3.11 12.59
C LEU A 120 0.53 -2.59 13.08
N GLU A 121 0.35 -1.28 12.95
CA GLU A 121 -0.92 -0.58 13.16
C GLU A 121 -1.53 -0.19 11.80
N HIS A 122 -2.85 -0.05 11.74
CA HIS A 122 -3.52 0.47 10.55
C HIS A 122 -4.83 1.16 10.86
N PHE A 123 -5.29 1.96 9.91
CA PHE A 123 -6.69 2.39 9.84
C PHE A 123 -7.11 2.72 8.43
N ALA A 124 -8.42 2.77 8.18
CA ALA A 124 -8.96 3.24 6.91
C ALA A 124 -8.95 4.78 6.87
N PHE A 125 -8.32 5.36 5.85
CA PHE A 125 -8.33 6.80 5.63
C PHE A 125 -9.71 7.25 5.13
N GLU A 126 -10.42 8.01 5.96
CA GLU A 126 -11.80 8.41 5.71
C GLU A 126 -11.90 9.60 4.74
N GLY A 127 -13.12 9.92 4.30
CA GLY A 127 -13.40 11.06 3.42
C GLY A 127 -13.23 10.81 1.92
N ILE A 128 -12.64 9.66 1.54
CA ILE A 128 -12.39 9.27 0.14
C ILE A 128 -13.01 7.89 -0.14
N PRO A 129 -14.36 7.75 -0.09
CA PRO A 129 -15.03 6.45 -0.15
C PRO A 129 -14.78 5.70 -1.46
N ALA A 130 -14.49 6.40 -2.57
CA ALA A 130 -14.17 5.77 -3.84
C ALA A 130 -12.81 5.04 -3.83
N GLY A 131 -11.82 5.56 -3.09
CA GLY A 131 -10.54 4.90 -2.87
C GLY A 131 -10.62 3.84 -1.78
N ASN A 132 -11.18 4.24 -0.63
CA ASN A 132 -11.25 3.45 0.62
C ASN A 132 -9.90 2.80 0.95
N GLU A 133 -8.88 3.63 1.12
CA GLU A 133 -7.51 3.20 1.36
C GLU A 133 -7.24 2.97 2.84
N SER A 134 -6.54 1.89 3.16
CA SER A 134 -5.95 1.64 4.46
C SER A 134 -4.51 2.14 4.49
N VAL A 135 -4.16 2.85 5.55
CA VAL A 135 -2.82 3.37 5.82
C VAL A 135 -2.22 2.63 7.00
N TRP A 136 -0.92 2.37 6.96
CA TRP A 136 -0.28 1.43 7.87
C TRP A 136 0.99 2.01 8.47
N PHE A 137 1.28 1.68 9.72
CA PHE A 137 2.49 2.09 10.41
C PHE A 137 3.20 0.87 10.98
N HIS A 138 4.38 0.59 10.44
CA HIS A 138 5.28 -0.42 10.98
C HIS A 138 6.12 0.22 12.08
N ARG A 139 5.77 -0.07 13.34
CA ARG A 139 6.38 0.56 14.52
C ARG A 139 7.90 0.32 14.61
N PRO A 140 8.42 -0.93 14.46
CA PRO A 140 9.83 -1.21 14.67
C PRO A 140 10.78 -0.42 13.79
N SER A 141 10.37 -0.12 12.55
CA SER A 141 11.18 0.61 11.58
C SER A 141 10.75 2.07 11.41
N ALA A 142 9.78 2.55 12.19
CA ALA A 142 9.14 3.84 12.02
C ALA A 142 8.73 4.14 10.56
N THR A 143 8.12 3.16 9.87
CA THR A 143 7.77 3.29 8.45
C THR A 143 6.27 3.43 8.26
N LEU A 144 5.84 4.52 7.62
CA LEU A 144 4.51 4.68 7.07
C LEU A 144 4.42 3.93 5.73
N ILE A 145 3.38 3.13 5.54
CA ILE A 145 3.09 2.43 4.29
C ILE A 145 1.74 2.92 3.77
N VAL A 146 1.75 3.48 2.56
CA VAL A 146 0.59 4.02 1.85
C VAL A 146 0.66 3.60 0.38
N THR A 147 -0.45 3.73 -0.33
CA THR A 147 -0.56 3.38 -1.75
C THR A 147 -0.91 4.57 -2.62
N ASP A 148 -2.19 4.79 -2.95
CA ASP A 148 -2.58 5.85 -3.88
C ASP A 148 -2.78 7.20 -3.18
N LEU A 149 -3.05 7.21 -1.87
CA LEU A 149 -3.28 8.42 -1.10
C LEU A 149 -2.14 9.44 -1.28
N LEU A 150 -0.90 8.94 -1.25
CA LEU A 150 0.31 9.73 -1.46
C LEU A 150 1.14 9.06 -2.55
N GLN A 151 1.58 9.86 -3.53
CA GLN A 151 2.43 9.36 -4.60
C GLN A 151 3.62 10.29 -4.80
N TRP A 152 4.71 9.69 -5.26
CA TRP A 152 5.88 10.41 -5.75
C TRP A 152 6.43 9.63 -6.94
N MET A 153 6.44 10.26 -8.12
CA MET A 153 7.08 9.72 -9.32
C MET A 153 8.34 10.53 -9.66
N ALA A 154 9.51 9.95 -9.41
CA ALA A 154 10.83 10.51 -9.65
C ALA A 154 11.54 9.85 -10.83
N GLY A 155 12.69 10.42 -11.18
CA GLY A 155 13.61 9.85 -12.18
C GLY A 155 13.09 9.90 -13.61
N ASP A 156 13.67 9.04 -14.43
CA ASP A 156 13.29 8.90 -15.83
C ASP A 156 12.01 8.07 -15.96
N LEU A 157 10.97 8.71 -16.50
CA LEU A 157 9.64 8.14 -16.65
C LEU A 157 9.29 8.07 -18.14
N PRO A 158 8.63 6.99 -18.61
CA PRO A 158 8.01 6.95 -19.93
C PRO A 158 7.14 8.18 -20.15
N TRP A 159 7.09 8.68 -21.39
CA TRP A 159 6.38 9.94 -21.70
C TRP A 159 4.93 9.99 -21.16
N PRO A 160 4.10 8.92 -21.22
CA PRO A 160 2.73 8.99 -20.72
C PRO A 160 2.71 9.13 -19.20
N THR A 161 3.58 8.38 -18.51
CA THR A 161 3.75 8.41 -17.05
C THR A 161 4.29 9.76 -16.58
N ARG A 162 5.21 10.35 -17.33
CA ARG A 162 5.74 11.69 -17.09
C ARG A 162 4.64 12.74 -17.18
N ALA A 163 3.83 12.69 -18.24
CA ALA A 163 2.70 13.59 -18.42
C ALA A 163 1.69 13.44 -17.27
N TYR A 164 1.31 12.20 -16.95
CA TYR A 164 0.44 11.90 -15.81
C TYR A 164 0.98 12.47 -14.50
N ALA A 165 2.25 12.20 -14.16
CA ALA A 165 2.85 12.66 -12.92
C ALA A 165 2.89 14.19 -12.81
N THR A 166 3.19 14.88 -13.92
CA THR A 166 3.18 16.34 -13.98
C THR A 166 1.77 16.88 -13.77
N LEU A 167 0.79 16.38 -14.52
CA LEU A 167 -0.61 16.87 -14.48
C LEU A 167 -1.28 16.59 -13.13
N THR A 168 -0.96 15.48 -12.49
CA THR A 168 -1.52 15.12 -11.17
C THR A 168 -0.74 15.72 -9.99
N GLY A 169 0.40 16.35 -10.24
CA GLY A 169 1.19 17.07 -9.24
C GLY A 169 2.15 16.20 -8.41
N VAL A 170 2.47 14.99 -8.85
CA VAL A 170 3.31 14.01 -8.11
C VAL A 170 4.68 13.79 -8.75
N ARG A 171 5.01 14.54 -9.81
CA ARG A 171 6.34 14.50 -10.42
C ARG A 171 7.36 15.20 -9.51
N GLY A 172 8.36 14.44 -9.05
CA GLY A 172 9.49 14.97 -8.29
C GLY A 172 9.17 15.48 -6.88
N LYS A 173 7.96 15.21 -6.36
CA LYS A 173 7.57 15.56 -5.00
C LYS A 173 6.50 14.60 -4.48
N LEU A 174 6.49 14.38 -3.17
CA LEU A 174 5.39 13.70 -2.49
C LEU A 174 4.15 14.60 -2.48
N ALA A 175 3.02 14.10 -2.95
CA ALA A 175 1.75 14.81 -2.88
C ALA A 175 0.57 13.84 -2.85
N VAL A 176 -0.58 14.34 -2.37
CA VAL A 176 -1.88 13.75 -2.70
C VAL A 176 -2.21 14.14 -4.15
N PRO A 177 -2.26 13.20 -5.11
CA PRO A 177 -2.47 13.53 -6.51
C PRO A 177 -3.83 14.18 -6.74
N LEU A 178 -3.94 15.04 -7.77
CA LEU A 178 -5.21 15.67 -8.15
C LEU A 178 -6.34 14.65 -8.39
N THR A 179 -6.01 13.46 -8.89
CA THR A 179 -6.97 12.36 -9.08
C THR A 179 -7.59 11.90 -7.77
N VAL A 180 -6.82 11.81 -6.68
CA VAL A 180 -7.34 11.47 -5.35
C VAL A 180 -8.10 12.64 -4.75
N ARG A 181 -7.59 13.87 -4.90
CA ARG A 181 -8.28 15.08 -4.42
C ARG A 181 -9.68 15.23 -5.03
N ALA A 182 -9.86 14.90 -6.30
CA ALA A 182 -11.17 14.93 -6.97
C ALA A 182 -12.18 13.89 -6.43
N LEU A 183 -11.69 12.84 -5.76
CA LEU A 183 -12.52 11.78 -5.16
C LEU A 183 -12.90 12.04 -3.70
N VAL A 184 -12.42 13.14 -3.11
CA VAL A 184 -12.82 13.55 -1.75
C VAL A 184 -14.32 13.86 -1.76
N ARG A 185 -15.04 13.33 -0.76
CA ARG A 185 -16.48 13.55 -0.55
C ARG A 185 -16.79 14.09 0.84
N ASP A 186 -15.94 13.81 1.82
CA ASP A 186 -16.00 14.42 3.14
C ASP A 186 -14.61 14.95 3.50
N ARG A 187 -14.45 16.26 3.34
CA ARG A 187 -13.18 16.96 3.61
C ARG A 187 -12.84 16.94 5.11
N ALA A 188 -13.84 17.05 5.98
CA ALA A 188 -13.61 17.04 7.42
C ALA A 188 -13.14 15.66 7.90
N ALA A 189 -13.70 14.57 7.36
CA ALA A 189 -13.22 13.21 7.65
C ALA A 189 -11.80 12.96 7.10
N ALA A 190 -11.48 13.47 5.92
CA ALA A 190 -10.14 13.38 5.35
C ALA A 190 -9.12 14.16 6.21
N ALA A 191 -9.47 15.36 6.69
CA ALA A 191 -8.63 16.15 7.58
C ALA A 191 -8.37 15.44 8.92
N ARG A 192 -9.42 14.89 9.57
CA ARG A 192 -9.25 14.08 10.80
C ARG A 192 -8.36 12.85 10.57
N SER A 193 -8.50 12.20 9.43
CA SER A 193 -7.66 11.05 9.06
C SER A 193 -6.19 11.46 8.84
N ALA A 194 -5.97 12.61 8.21
CA ALA A 194 -4.64 13.19 8.04
C ALA A 194 -3.99 13.54 9.39
N GLU A 195 -4.72 14.21 10.28
CA GLU A 195 -4.25 14.52 11.64
C GLU A 195 -3.90 13.25 12.41
N ARG A 196 -4.74 12.20 12.33
CA ARG A 196 -4.46 10.92 12.97
C ARG A 196 -3.20 10.27 12.41
N LEU A 197 -3.04 10.24 11.09
CA LEU A 197 -1.86 9.69 10.41
C LEU A 197 -0.58 10.38 10.89
N LEU A 198 -0.61 11.72 10.98
CA LEU A 198 0.54 12.53 11.38
C LEU A 198 0.94 12.38 12.85
N ARG A 199 0.13 11.74 13.69
CA ARG A 199 0.50 11.40 15.07
C ARG A 199 1.49 10.24 15.15
N TRP A 200 1.58 9.40 14.11
CA TRP A 200 2.59 8.35 14.08
C TRP A 200 4.00 8.97 13.87
N PRO A 201 5.00 8.55 14.64
CA PRO A 201 6.35 9.10 14.58
C PRO A 201 7.20 8.46 13.47
N PHE A 202 6.66 8.38 12.25
CA PHE A 202 7.37 7.75 11.13
C PHE A 202 8.51 8.63 10.61
N THR A 203 9.62 7.99 10.24
CA THR A 203 10.79 8.63 9.61
C THR A 203 10.97 8.19 8.15
N ARG A 204 10.24 7.14 7.73
CA ARG A 204 10.22 6.63 6.36
C ARG A 204 8.79 6.51 5.85
N VAL A 205 8.60 6.73 4.55
CA VAL A 205 7.32 6.53 3.85
C VAL A 205 7.54 5.66 2.63
N VAL A 206 6.75 4.59 2.53
CA VAL A 206 6.69 3.69 1.38
C VAL A 206 5.41 4.00 0.61
N VAL A 207 5.55 4.34 -0.67
CA VAL A 207 4.42 4.51 -1.60
C VAL A 207 4.36 3.36 -2.60
N ALA A 208 3.19 3.10 -3.18
CA ALA A 208 3.03 2.05 -4.18
C ALA A 208 3.83 2.33 -5.46
N HIS A 209 3.99 3.60 -5.82
CA HIS A 209 4.53 4.01 -7.10
C HIS A 209 5.92 4.63 -6.94
N ASN A 210 6.92 4.03 -7.59
CA ASN A 210 8.29 4.54 -7.76
C ASN A 210 9.11 4.66 -6.46
N CYS A 211 8.82 5.61 -5.56
CA CYS A 211 9.75 6.02 -4.50
C CYS A 211 9.56 5.31 -3.14
N VAL A 212 10.62 5.35 -2.34
CA VAL A 212 10.60 5.27 -0.87
C VAL A 212 11.22 6.57 -0.39
N ILE A 213 10.62 7.23 0.60
CA ILE A 213 11.06 8.51 1.14
C ILE A 213 11.64 8.27 2.54
N ASP A 214 12.90 8.60 2.75
CA ASP A 214 13.62 8.44 4.03
C ASP A 214 14.16 9.76 4.59
N THR A 215 14.11 10.84 3.80
CA THR A 215 14.56 12.18 4.19
C THR A 215 13.37 13.09 4.43
N ASP A 216 13.29 13.70 5.61
CA ASP A 216 12.20 14.60 6.04
C ASP A 216 10.79 14.02 5.80
N ALA A 217 10.64 12.70 5.89
CA ALA A 217 9.46 12.01 5.40
C ALA A 217 8.17 12.50 6.08
N HIS A 218 8.20 12.72 7.40
CA HIS A 218 7.08 13.28 8.16
C HIS A 218 6.67 14.67 7.68
N ALA A 219 7.64 15.59 7.55
CA ALA A 219 7.38 16.95 7.07
C ALA A 219 6.84 16.98 5.64
N GLN A 220 7.34 16.10 4.77
CA GLN A 220 6.84 15.96 3.41
C GLN A 220 5.40 15.44 3.36
N VAL A 221 5.06 14.45 4.20
CA VAL A 221 3.69 13.95 4.34
C VAL A 221 2.76 15.03 4.90
N ALA A 222 3.19 15.77 5.93
CA ALA A 222 2.41 16.87 6.50
C ALA A 222 2.08 17.93 5.43
N ARG A 223 3.08 18.32 4.63
CA ARG A 223 2.87 19.25 3.51
C ARG A 223 1.92 18.69 2.46
N ALA A 224 2.04 17.41 2.12
CA ALA A 224 1.16 16.77 1.14
C ALA A 224 -0.29 16.69 1.61
N LEU A 225 -0.53 16.39 2.89
CA LEU A 225 -1.85 16.22 3.48
C LEU A 225 -2.57 17.52 3.80
N ALA A 226 -1.88 18.67 3.81
CA ALA A 226 -2.46 20.00 4.02
C ALA A 226 -3.49 20.42 2.95
N VAL A 227 -3.73 19.59 1.93
CA VAL A 227 -4.76 19.80 0.91
C VAL A 227 -6.17 19.41 1.37
N PHE A 228 -6.30 18.63 2.44
CA PHE A 228 -7.57 18.30 3.10
C PHE A 228 -8.00 19.40 4.06
#